data_AF-A0A9Q4XLX8-F1
#
_entry.id   AF-A0A9Q4XLX8-F1
#
_cell.length_a   1.000
_cell.length_b   1.000
_cell.length_c   1.000
_cell.angle_alpha   90.00
_cell.angle_beta   90.00
_cell.angle_gamma   90.00
#
_symmetry.space_group_name_H-M   'P 1'
#
loop_
_entity.id
_entity.type
_entity.pdbx_description
1 polymer ?
#
loop_
_entity_poly.entity_id
_entity_poly.type
_entity_poly.pdbx_seq_one_letter_code
_entity_poly.pdbx_strand_id
1 'polypeptide(L)'
;MAYIASTPSAYVGKSVGNGQCVAFTQKAANMPRTVAWKRGALVKGNTEIAPGTAIATFDADGRYGNHTDGRSHAAIYLGQDASGIQVLDQWMTHKTLPTGERVATPHTVSKRTIRFHKAPRAENNGDNYYVVE
;
A
#
# COMPACT_ATOMS: atom_id res chain seq x y z
N MET A 1 12.52 3.85 12.37
CA MET A 1 13.29 4.18 11.14
C MET A 1 12.46 3.73 9.97
N ALA A 2 12.17 4.61 9.02
CA ALA A 2 11.33 4.30 7.88
C ALA A 2 12.04 3.36 6.88
N TYR A 3 11.28 2.49 6.24
CA TYR A 3 11.78 1.69 5.11
C TYR A 3 11.63 2.47 3.81
N ILE A 4 12.73 2.67 3.07
CA ILE A 4 12.75 3.48 1.85
C ILE A 4 13.23 2.62 0.67
N ALA A 5 12.39 2.50 -0.35
CA ALA A 5 12.74 1.90 -1.63
C ALA A 5 13.54 2.89 -2.47
N SER A 6 14.74 2.51 -2.92
CA SER A 6 15.58 3.37 -3.76
C SER A 6 15.08 3.49 -5.20
N THR A 7 14.48 2.44 -5.76
CA THR A 7 14.04 2.40 -7.18
C THR A 7 12.65 1.76 -7.35
N PRO A 8 11.60 2.27 -6.67
CA PRO A 8 10.28 1.64 -6.70
C PRO A 8 9.62 1.71 -8.09
N SER A 9 9.98 2.69 -8.92
CA SER A 9 9.50 2.83 -10.31
C SER A 9 9.97 1.70 -11.24
N ALA A 10 11.07 1.00 -10.92
CA ALA A 10 11.58 -0.11 -11.73
C ALA A 10 10.63 -1.33 -11.78
N TYR A 11 9.65 -1.35 -10.86
CA TYR A 11 8.63 -2.39 -10.78
C TYR A 11 7.34 -2.04 -11.52
N VAL A 12 7.17 -0.81 -12.00
CA VAL A 12 5.96 -0.39 -12.71
C VAL A 12 5.68 -1.31 -13.90
N GLY A 13 4.42 -1.74 -14.03
CA GLY A 13 3.98 -2.69 -15.06
C GLY A 13 4.30 -4.16 -14.77
N LYS A 14 4.95 -4.47 -13.63
CA LYS A 14 5.26 -5.85 -13.22
C LYS A 14 4.38 -6.29 -12.06
N SER A 15 4.08 -7.58 -11.99
CA SER A 15 3.52 -8.21 -10.78
C SER A 15 4.68 -8.73 -9.93
N VAL A 16 4.79 -8.28 -8.70
CA VAL A 16 5.89 -8.63 -7.79
C VAL A 16 5.44 -9.68 -6.79
N GLY A 17 6.21 -10.76 -6.64
CA GLY A 17 5.90 -11.84 -5.71
C GLY A 17 4.57 -12.52 -6.06
N ASN A 18 3.62 -12.53 -5.11
CA ASN A 18 2.29 -13.11 -5.29
C ASN A 18 1.23 -12.11 -5.79
N GLY A 19 1.65 -10.92 -6.27
CA GLY A 19 0.75 -9.87 -6.76
C GLY A 19 0.03 -9.07 -5.66
N GLN A 20 0.31 -9.34 -4.38
CA GLN A 20 -0.27 -8.59 -3.26
C GLN A 20 0.52 -7.32 -2.94
N CYS A 21 -0.17 -6.32 -2.40
CA CYS A 21 0.42 -5.02 -2.02
C CYS A 21 1.65 -5.16 -1.10
N VAL A 22 1.56 -6.02 -0.09
CA VAL A 22 2.66 -6.32 0.87
C VAL A 22 3.89 -6.90 0.18
N ALA A 23 3.71 -7.83 -0.76
CA ALA A 23 4.85 -8.47 -1.43
C ALA A 23 5.66 -7.47 -2.24
N PHE A 24 4.99 -6.49 -2.85
CA PHE A 24 5.66 -5.39 -3.53
C PHE A 24 6.45 -4.51 -2.57
N THR A 25 5.83 -4.01 -1.50
CA THR A 25 6.52 -3.10 -0.57
C THR A 25 7.70 -3.78 0.13
N GLN A 26 7.54 -5.04 0.55
CA GLN A 26 8.63 -5.84 1.12
C GLN A 26 9.80 -5.99 0.16
N LYS A 27 9.53 -6.27 -1.11
CA LYS A 27 10.59 -6.44 -2.11
C LYS A 27 11.25 -5.11 -2.48
N ALA A 28 10.46 -4.05 -2.64
CA ALA A 28 10.93 -2.74 -3.09
C ALA A 28 11.76 -2.02 -2.02
N ALA A 29 11.35 -2.08 -0.75
CA ALA A 29 12.00 -1.40 0.37
C ALA A 29 12.77 -2.34 1.32
N ASN A 30 12.98 -3.60 0.92
CA ASN A 30 13.65 -4.65 1.71
C ASN A 30 13.11 -4.78 3.15
N MET A 31 11.78 -4.78 3.28
CA MET A 31 11.10 -4.73 4.58
C MET A 31 11.02 -6.12 5.22
N PRO A 32 10.96 -6.21 6.57
CA PRO A 32 10.73 -7.47 7.27
C PRO A 32 9.30 -7.99 7.04
N ARG A 33 8.99 -9.14 7.65
CA ARG A 33 7.62 -9.68 7.71
C ARG A 33 6.69 -8.67 8.39
N THR A 34 5.42 -8.64 7.97
CA THR A 34 4.39 -7.69 8.44
C THR A 34 4.18 -7.70 9.96
N VAL A 35 4.47 -8.82 10.63
CA VAL A 35 4.43 -8.94 12.10
C VAL A 35 5.40 -8.01 12.82
N ALA A 36 6.48 -7.59 12.15
CA ALA A 36 7.48 -6.68 12.70
C ALA A 36 7.14 -5.21 12.42
N TRP A 37 6.16 -4.94 11.55
CA TRP A 37 5.81 -3.58 11.15
C TRP A 37 5.12 -2.84 12.29
N LYS A 38 5.55 -1.61 12.51
CA LYS A 38 4.97 -0.69 13.48
C LYS A 38 4.41 0.54 12.80
N ARG A 39 3.32 1.05 13.35
CA ARG A 39 2.75 2.34 12.97
C ARG A 39 3.73 3.45 13.33
N GLY A 40 4.28 4.12 12.34
CA GLY A 40 5.07 5.35 12.50
C GLY A 40 4.22 6.62 12.34
N ALA A 41 4.83 7.65 11.78
CA ALA A 41 4.21 8.95 11.55
C ALA A 41 3.02 8.88 10.58
N LEU A 42 1.99 9.70 10.82
CA LEU A 42 0.88 9.89 9.88
C LEU A 42 1.40 10.52 8.59
N VAL A 43 0.96 10.00 7.44
CA VAL A 43 1.40 10.49 6.13
C VAL A 43 0.74 11.82 5.78
N LYS A 44 -0.58 11.93 6.01
CA LYS A 44 -1.36 13.11 5.64
C LYS A 44 -0.80 14.38 6.27
N GLY A 45 -0.44 15.34 5.43
CA GLY A 45 0.11 16.64 5.83
C GLY A 45 1.59 16.60 6.20
N ASN A 46 2.23 15.44 6.22
CA ASN A 46 3.66 15.32 6.51
C ASN A 46 4.48 15.39 5.22
N THR A 47 4.96 16.59 4.89
CA THR A 47 5.78 16.85 3.70
C THR A 47 7.25 16.48 3.85
N GLU A 48 7.67 16.01 5.03
CA GLU A 48 9.06 15.59 5.31
C GLU A 48 9.32 14.13 4.90
N ILE A 49 8.28 13.39 4.51
CA ILE A 49 8.39 12.00 4.08
C ILE A 49 9.11 11.92 2.74
N ALA A 50 10.22 11.18 2.72
CA ALA A 50 10.98 10.95 1.50
C ALA A 50 10.19 10.09 0.50
N PRO A 51 10.18 10.43 -0.80
CA PRO A 51 9.71 9.53 -1.84
C PRO A 51 10.44 8.18 -1.78
N GLY A 52 9.72 7.09 -2.00
CA GLY A 52 10.20 5.73 -1.80
C GLY A 52 9.86 5.15 -0.43
N THR A 53 9.38 5.95 0.53
CA THR A 53 9.00 5.47 1.86
C THR A 53 7.84 4.47 1.80
N ALA A 54 7.97 3.35 2.50
CA ALA A 54 6.88 2.40 2.67
C ALA A 54 5.84 2.94 3.65
N ILE A 55 4.59 2.90 3.21
CA ILE A 55 3.44 3.35 4.00
C ILE A 55 2.39 2.23 4.05
N ALA A 56 1.63 2.17 5.13
CA ALA A 56 0.57 1.19 5.28
C ALA A 56 -0.58 1.71 6.15
N THR A 57 -1.72 1.05 6.03
CA THR A 57 -2.80 1.13 7.01
C THR A 57 -2.47 0.25 8.22
N PHE A 58 -2.86 0.67 9.41
CA PHE A 58 -2.67 -0.08 10.64
C PHE A 58 -3.98 -0.17 11.43
N ASP A 59 -4.19 -1.29 12.13
CA ASP A 59 -5.34 -1.51 13.01
C ASP A 59 -5.26 -0.64 14.27
N ALA A 60 -6.35 -0.55 15.05
CA ALA A 60 -6.41 0.30 16.24
C ALA A 60 -5.27 0.05 17.25
N ASP A 61 -4.76 -1.18 17.31
CA ASP A 61 -3.64 -1.60 18.18
C ASP A 61 -2.26 -1.22 17.62
N GLY A 62 -2.20 -0.56 16.46
CA GLY A 62 -0.97 -0.09 15.83
C GLY A 62 -0.21 -1.15 15.03
N ARG A 63 -0.82 -2.33 14.82
CA ARG A 63 -0.24 -3.43 14.02
C ARG A 63 -0.84 -3.50 12.62
N TYR A 64 -0.09 -4.11 11.70
CA TYR A 64 -0.61 -4.38 10.36
C TYR A 64 -1.55 -5.60 10.41
N GLY A 65 -2.84 -5.36 10.22
CA GLY A 65 -3.89 -6.39 10.36
C GLY A 65 -3.89 -7.50 9.30
N ASN A 66 -3.24 -7.26 8.15
CA ASN A 66 -3.22 -8.18 7.00
C ASN A 66 -4.60 -8.69 6.57
N HIS A 67 -5.61 -7.82 6.67
CA HIS A 67 -6.98 -8.14 6.29
C HIS A 67 -7.12 -8.26 4.77
N THR A 68 -7.79 -9.31 4.30
CA THR A 68 -8.06 -9.56 2.87
C THR A 68 -9.35 -8.91 2.36
N ASP A 69 -10.08 -8.22 3.22
CA ASP A 69 -11.36 -7.55 2.94
C ASP A 69 -11.21 -6.09 2.51
N GLY A 70 -9.97 -5.61 2.35
CA GLY A 70 -9.63 -4.22 2.02
C GLY A 70 -9.21 -3.38 3.22
N ARG A 71 -9.39 -3.84 4.46
CA ARG A 71 -8.97 -3.04 5.63
C ARG A 71 -7.45 -2.86 5.75
N SER A 72 -6.66 -3.69 5.07
CA SER A 72 -5.20 -3.59 5.07
C SER A 72 -4.64 -3.32 3.67
N HIS A 73 -3.76 -2.33 3.60
CA HIS A 73 -3.03 -1.99 2.39
C HIS A 73 -1.65 -1.44 2.71
N ALA A 74 -0.69 -1.76 1.85
CA ALA A 74 0.68 -1.25 1.91
C ALA A 74 1.07 -0.70 0.53
N ALA A 75 1.75 0.43 0.50
CA ALA A 75 2.17 1.08 -0.72
C ALA A 75 3.53 1.77 -0.56
N ILE A 76 4.14 2.15 -1.68
CA ILE A 76 5.33 3.02 -1.68
C ILE A 76 4.91 4.45 -1.97
N TYR A 77 5.20 5.35 -1.03
CA TYR A 77 4.93 6.78 -1.14
C TYR A 77 5.77 7.43 -2.25
N LEU A 78 5.15 8.24 -3.10
CA LEU A 78 5.83 9.07 -4.08
C LEU A 78 5.73 10.57 -3.76
N GLY A 79 4.70 10.96 -3.01
CA GLY A 79 4.37 12.35 -2.74
C GLY A 79 2.94 12.46 -2.22
N GLN A 80 2.54 13.67 -1.86
CA GLN A 80 1.15 14.00 -1.57
C GLN A 80 0.85 15.44 -2.00
N ASP A 81 -0.42 15.70 -2.26
CA ASP A 81 -0.96 17.03 -2.52
C ASP A 81 -2.32 17.18 -1.85
N ALA A 82 -3.03 18.29 -2.09
CA ALA A 82 -4.34 18.54 -1.50
C ALA A 82 -5.39 17.45 -1.85
N SER A 83 -5.20 16.70 -2.94
CA SER A 83 -6.13 15.65 -3.36
C SER A 83 -5.91 14.32 -2.63
N GLY A 84 -4.68 14.03 -2.20
CA GLY A 84 -4.33 12.74 -1.62
C GLY A 84 -2.86 12.39 -1.66
N ILE A 85 -2.58 11.13 -1.39
CA ILE A 85 -1.25 10.52 -1.39
C ILE A 85 -1.02 9.87 -2.75
N GLN A 86 0.03 10.27 -3.47
CA GLN A 86 0.48 9.57 -4.66
C GLN A 86 1.36 8.39 -4.25
N VAL A 87 1.00 7.20 -4.72
CA VAL A 87 1.67 5.96 -4.34
C VAL A 87 1.95 5.08 -5.56
N LEU A 88 2.88 4.15 -5.38
CA LEU A 88 2.96 2.91 -6.16
C LEU A 88 2.41 1.77 -5.32
N ASP A 89 1.50 1.00 -5.89
CA ASP A 89 0.95 -0.20 -5.28
C ASP A 89 0.59 -1.23 -6.35
N GLN A 90 0.31 -2.44 -5.87
CA GLN A 90 -0.24 -3.54 -6.67
C GLN A 90 -1.28 -4.26 -5.81
N TRP A 91 -2.22 -4.96 -6.45
CA TRP A 91 -3.19 -5.80 -5.73
C TRP A 91 -3.74 -6.88 -6.64
N MET A 92 -4.28 -7.94 -6.04
CA MET A 92 -5.02 -8.97 -6.76
C MET A 92 -6.51 -8.64 -6.76
N THR A 93 -7.11 -8.55 -7.94
CA THR A 93 -8.57 -8.46 -8.06
C THR A 93 -9.14 -9.85 -8.26
N HIS A 94 -10.16 -10.22 -7.49
CA HIS A 94 -10.88 -11.47 -7.68
C HIS A 94 -12.22 -11.16 -8.33
N LYS A 95 -12.52 -11.81 -9.45
CA LYS A 95 -13.83 -11.74 -10.08
C LYS A 95 -14.43 -13.13 -10.20
N THR A 96 -15.73 -13.24 -9.98
CA THR A 96 -16.48 -14.45 -10.27
C THR A 96 -17.03 -14.32 -11.68
N LEU A 97 -16.67 -15.24 -12.58
CA LEU A 97 -17.24 -15.32 -13.91
C LEU A 97 -18.71 -15.75 -13.85
N PRO A 98 -19.50 -15.49 -14.92
CA PRO A 98 -20.87 -16.01 -15.02
C PRO A 98 -20.96 -17.54 -14.87
N THR A 99 -19.86 -18.25 -15.13
CA THR A 99 -19.69 -19.69 -14.95
C THR A 99 -19.53 -20.14 -13.50
N GLY A 100 -19.45 -19.20 -12.53
CA GLY A 100 -19.16 -19.48 -11.12
C GLY A 100 -17.66 -19.61 -10.80
N GLU A 101 -16.79 -19.57 -11.81
CA GLU A 101 -15.35 -19.65 -11.63
C GLU A 101 -14.78 -18.37 -11.00
N ARG A 102 -13.97 -18.51 -9.95
CA ARG A 102 -13.24 -17.38 -9.34
C ARG A 102 -11.89 -17.20 -10.02
N VAL A 103 -11.74 -16.10 -10.76
CA VAL A 103 -10.49 -15.73 -11.42
C VAL A 103 -9.81 -14.64 -10.62
N ALA A 104 -8.52 -14.83 -10.34
CA ALA A 104 -7.65 -13.81 -9.73
C ALA A 104 -6.83 -13.14 -10.84
N THR A 105 -6.98 -11.83 -10.99
CA THR A 105 -6.25 -11.02 -11.96
C THR A 105 -5.32 -10.06 -11.22
N PRO A 106 -4.00 -10.08 -11.48
CA PRO A 106 -3.08 -9.13 -10.89
C PRO A 106 -3.28 -7.75 -11.50
N HIS A 107 -3.45 -6.75 -10.63
CA HIS A 107 -3.15 -5.38 -10.98
C HIS A 107 -1.65 -5.19 -10.75
N THR A 108 -0.90 -4.98 -11.82
CA THR A 108 0.55 -4.76 -11.74
C THR A 108 0.87 -3.46 -11.01
N VAL A 109 2.12 -3.29 -10.60
CA VAL A 109 2.57 -2.08 -9.92
C VAL A 109 2.26 -0.87 -10.79
N SER A 110 1.48 0.05 -10.26
CA SER A 110 1.02 1.23 -10.99
C SER A 110 0.96 2.44 -10.07
N LYS A 111 1.01 3.63 -10.64
CA LYS A 111 0.81 4.87 -9.88
C LYS A 111 -0.68 5.08 -9.66
N ARG A 112 -1.07 5.28 -8.40
CA ARG A 112 -2.44 5.71 -8.04
C ARG A 112 -2.42 6.83 -7.02
N THR A 113 -3.54 7.53 -6.89
CA THR A 113 -3.76 8.53 -5.84
C THR A 113 -4.76 8.00 -4.84
N ILE A 114 -4.34 7.88 -3.58
CA ILE A 114 -5.21 7.55 -2.46
C ILE A 114 -5.73 8.86 -1.90
N ARG A 115 -7.01 9.13 -2.12
CA ARG A 115 -7.60 10.44 -1.83
C ARG A 115 -7.82 10.65 -0.34
N PHE A 116 -7.71 11.90 0.11
CA PHE A 116 -8.05 12.30 1.49
C PHE A 116 -9.57 12.42 1.66
N HIS A 117 -10.27 11.29 1.75
CA HIS A 117 -11.68 11.25 2.11
C HIS A 117 -12.03 9.97 2.86
N LYS A 118 -13.13 10.01 3.59
CA LYS A 118 -13.78 8.81 4.11
C LYS A 118 -14.22 7.94 2.94
N ALA A 119 -13.54 6.84 2.72
CA ALA A 119 -13.90 5.83 1.74
C ALA A 119 -14.63 4.67 2.45
N PRO A 120 -15.55 3.96 1.78
CA PRO A 120 -16.19 2.77 2.33
C PRO A 120 -15.18 1.67 2.72
N ARG A 121 -14.02 1.65 2.03
CA ARG A 121 -12.94 0.74 2.32
C ARG A 121 -11.68 1.48 2.78
N ALA A 122 -11.03 0.97 3.81
CA ALA A 122 -9.94 1.68 4.48
C ALA A 122 -8.70 1.86 3.59
N GLU A 123 -8.47 0.97 2.61
CA GLU A 123 -7.37 1.10 1.64
C GLU A 123 -7.52 2.29 0.69
N ASN A 124 -8.70 2.88 0.60
CA ASN A 124 -8.95 4.04 -0.25
C ASN A 124 -9.06 5.33 0.56
N ASN A 125 -8.84 5.26 1.87
CA ASN A 125 -8.87 6.41 2.76
C ASN A 125 -7.44 6.89 3.04
N GLY A 126 -7.02 7.95 2.34
CA GLY A 126 -5.71 8.59 2.52
C GLY A 126 -5.48 9.15 3.93
N ASP A 127 -6.54 9.31 4.73
CA ASP A 127 -6.44 9.78 6.12
C ASP A 127 -5.89 8.71 7.06
N ASN A 128 -5.82 7.43 6.63
CA ASN A 128 -5.44 6.31 7.49
C ASN A 128 -4.12 5.64 7.07
N TYR A 129 -3.20 6.39 6.49
CA TYR A 129 -1.88 5.92 6.07
C TYR A 129 -0.78 6.43 6.99
N TYR A 130 0.09 5.51 7.39
CA TYR A 130 1.23 5.78 8.27
C TYR A 130 2.51 5.22 7.64
N VAL A 131 3.63 5.86 7.96
CA VAL A 131 4.97 5.33 7.66
C VAL A 131 5.14 4.00 8.38
N VAL A 132 5.74 3.03 7.69
CA VAL A 132 6.09 1.74 8.29
C VAL A 132 7.48 1.84 8.93
N GLU A 133 7.56 1.43 10.20
CA GLU A 133 8.79 1.34 11.00
C GLU A 133 9.06 -0.05 11.58
#